data_AF-A0A392MYE0-F1
#
_entry.id   AF-A0A392MYE0-F1
#
_cell.length_a   1.000
_cell.length_b   1.000
_cell.length_c   1.000
_cell.angle_alpha   90.00
_cell.angle_beta   90.00
_cell.angle_gamma   90.00
#
_symmetry.space_group_name_H-M   'P 1'
#
loop_
_entity.id
_entity.type
_entity.pdbx_description
1 polymer ?
#
loop_
_entity_poly.entity_id
_entity_poly.type
_entity_poly.pdbx_seq_one_letter_code
_entity_poly.pdbx_strand_id
1 'polypeptide(L)'
;DADLVQRIGAATSLELRASGTHFTCAPCVAVCKDPRWGRCYESYSEDTEIVRNMTSLVSGLQGQPPETHPRGYPFVAGRNKVIACAKHFVGDGGTEKGVNEGNTILSYEDLEMIHMVPYVDCIDQGVSSIMISYSSWNGVKLHGHHYLINDILKEKLGFKVDFLEIDFFDS
;
A
#
# COMPACT_ATOMS: atom_id res chain seq x y z
N ASP A 1 8.69 -9.93 -12.01
CA ASP A 1 9.07 -11.20 -11.36
C ASP A 1 8.79 -11.04 -9.87
N ALA A 2 7.73 -11.69 -9.37
CA ALA A 2 7.28 -11.56 -7.98
C ALA A 2 8.28 -12.21 -6.99
N ASP A 3 8.94 -13.30 -7.38
CA ASP A 3 9.96 -13.95 -6.54
C ASP A 3 11.15 -13.02 -6.32
N LEU A 4 11.60 -12.36 -7.40
CA LEU A 4 12.67 -11.37 -7.29
C LEU A 4 12.30 -10.23 -6.31
N VAL A 5 11.08 -9.70 -6.40
CA VAL A 5 10.62 -8.62 -5.51
C VAL A 5 10.51 -9.10 -4.06
N GLN A 6 10.03 -10.32 -3.83
CA GLN A 6 10.02 -10.93 -2.49
C GLN A 6 11.44 -11.05 -1.91
N ARG A 7 12.42 -11.48 -2.73
CA ARG A 7 13.83 -11.57 -2.32
C ARG A 7 14.44 -10.20 -2.04
N ILE A 8 14.09 -9.17 -2.83
CA ILE A 8 14.48 -7.78 -2.54
C ILE A 8 13.95 -7.38 -1.17
N GLY A 9 12.65 -7.59 -0.89
CA GLY A 9 12.07 -7.29 0.43
C GLY A 9 12.76 -8.02 1.58
N ALA A 10 13.12 -9.29 1.38
CA ALA A 10 13.85 -10.06 2.37
C ALA A 10 15.26 -9.50 2.65
N ALA A 11 15.99 -9.07 1.62
CA ALA A 11 17.29 -8.42 1.75
C ALA A 11 17.16 -7.05 2.44
N THR A 12 16.24 -6.20 1.97
CA THR A 12 15.95 -4.87 2.56
C THR A 12 15.62 -4.98 4.05
N SER A 13 14.82 -5.98 4.44
CA SER A 13 14.50 -6.21 5.84
C SER A 13 15.72 -6.49 6.71
N LEU A 14 16.71 -7.24 6.21
CA LEU A 14 17.93 -7.52 6.94
C LEU A 14 18.80 -6.27 7.09
N GLU A 15 18.89 -5.45 6.04
CA GLU A 15 19.63 -4.18 6.08
C GLU A 15 19.00 -3.18 7.07
N LEU A 16 17.67 -3.03 7.04
CA LEU A 16 16.94 -2.19 8.00
C LEU A 16 17.12 -2.68 9.44
N ARG A 17 17.08 -4.00 9.66
CA ARG A 17 17.34 -4.57 10.98
C ARG A 17 18.78 -4.34 11.43
N ALA A 18 19.75 -4.36 10.50
CA ALA A 18 21.14 -4.06 10.81
C ALA A 18 21.36 -2.60 11.26
N SER A 19 20.54 -1.66 10.78
CA SER A 19 20.53 -0.26 11.26
C SER A 19 19.67 -0.03 12.50
N GLY A 20 19.05 -1.07 13.07
CA GLY A 20 18.15 -0.96 14.22
C GLY A 20 16.73 -0.48 13.87
N THR A 21 16.39 -0.40 12.59
CA THR A 21 15.07 0.02 12.12
C THR A 21 14.10 -1.17 12.10
N HIS A 22 12.88 -0.95 12.60
CA HIS A 22 11.84 -1.99 12.73
C HIS A 22 10.67 -1.82 11.74
N PHE A 23 10.65 -0.71 11.00
CA PHE A 23 9.52 -0.25 10.20
C PHE A 23 10.01 0.37 8.89
N THR A 24 9.25 0.18 7.81
CA THR A 24 9.51 0.85 6.52
C THR A 24 8.22 1.24 5.80
N CYS A 25 8.22 2.44 5.21
CA CYS A 25 7.13 2.96 4.40
C CYS A 25 7.14 2.36 2.98
N ALA A 26 7.01 1.04 2.85
CA ALA A 26 6.99 0.30 1.58
C ALA A 26 6.12 -0.97 1.67
N PRO A 27 5.52 -1.45 0.57
CA PRO A 27 5.62 -0.94 -0.82
C PRO A 27 4.72 0.26 -1.15
N CYS A 28 5.15 1.06 -2.13
CA CYS A 28 4.23 1.92 -2.88
C CYS A 28 3.48 1.06 -3.90
N VAL A 29 2.16 0.92 -3.74
CA VAL A 29 1.30 0.10 -4.60
C VAL A 29 0.38 0.96 -5.47
N ALA A 30 0.78 2.20 -5.71
CA ALA A 30 0.14 3.09 -6.65
C ALA A 30 0.12 2.46 -8.05
N VAL A 31 -1.01 2.56 -8.74
CA VAL A 31 -1.12 2.26 -10.18
C VAL A 31 -1.04 3.59 -10.92
N CYS A 32 0.14 3.94 -11.44
CA CYS A 32 0.36 5.23 -12.11
C CYS A 32 -0.35 5.26 -13.47
N LYS A 33 -1.34 6.14 -13.63
CA LYS A 33 -2.09 6.30 -14.90
C LYS A 33 -1.60 7.47 -15.76
N ASP A 34 -0.70 8.29 -15.22
CA ASP A 34 -0.15 9.44 -15.91
C ASP A 34 1.34 9.63 -15.56
N PRO A 35 2.27 9.42 -16.50
CA PRO A 35 3.70 9.51 -16.23
C PRO A 35 4.18 10.93 -15.93
N ARG A 36 3.33 11.96 -16.08
CA ARG A 36 3.62 13.31 -15.58
C ARG A 36 3.65 13.39 -14.06
N TRP A 37 3.09 12.39 -13.38
CA TRP A 37 3.14 12.30 -11.92
C TRP A 37 4.57 12.12 -11.43
N GLY A 38 5.02 13.05 -10.59
CA GLY A 38 6.41 13.11 -10.11
C GLY A 38 6.85 11.87 -9.33
N ARG A 39 5.90 11.04 -8.86
CA ARG A 39 6.15 9.77 -8.15
C ARG A 39 5.88 8.53 -9.01
N CYS A 40 5.71 8.68 -10.33
CA CYS A 40 5.41 7.55 -11.21
C CYS A 40 6.51 6.47 -11.17
N TYR A 41 7.76 6.84 -10.86
CA TYR A 41 8.87 5.90 -10.68
C TYR A 41 8.72 5.01 -9.43
N GLU A 42 7.88 5.39 -8.46
CA GLU A 42 7.55 4.56 -7.29
C GLU A 42 6.46 3.53 -7.61
N SER A 43 5.72 3.72 -8.70
CA SER A 43 4.73 2.76 -9.19
C SER A 43 5.42 1.66 -9.98
N TYR A 44 5.06 0.40 -9.70
CA TYR A 44 5.60 -0.73 -10.45
C TYR A 44 5.10 -0.79 -11.89
N SER A 45 3.90 -0.27 -12.17
CA SER A 45 3.28 -0.30 -13.51
C SER A 45 2.00 0.56 -13.58
N GLU A 46 1.60 0.92 -14.79
CA GLU A 46 0.25 1.38 -15.09
C GLU A 46 -0.79 0.25 -15.13
N ASP A 47 -0.32 -1.00 -15.26
CA ASP A 47 -1.14 -2.22 -15.23
C ASP A 47 -1.28 -2.71 -13.78
N THR A 48 -2.53 -2.74 -13.31
CA THR A 48 -2.91 -3.18 -11.97
C THR A 48 -2.42 -4.59 -11.67
N GLU A 49 -2.50 -5.54 -12.60
CA GLU A 49 -2.10 -6.93 -12.36
C GLU A 49 -0.58 -7.06 -12.15
N ILE A 50 0.22 -6.19 -12.77
CA ILE A 50 1.66 -6.15 -12.49
C ILE A 50 1.89 -5.62 -11.07
N VAL A 51 1.21 -4.55 -10.65
CA VAL A 51 1.34 -3.99 -9.29
C VAL A 51 0.94 -5.03 -8.24
N ARG A 52 -0.18 -5.75 -8.46
CA ARG A 52 -0.63 -6.87 -7.61
C ARG A 52 0.45 -7.93 -7.41
N ASN A 53 1.13 -8.34 -8.49
CA ASN A 53 2.24 -9.29 -8.40
C ASN A 53 3.44 -8.76 -7.58
N MET A 54 3.69 -7.45 -7.60
CA MET A 54 4.79 -6.83 -6.84
C MET A 54 4.46 -6.62 -5.35
N THR A 55 3.20 -6.83 -4.93
CA THR A 55 2.85 -6.82 -3.49
C THR A 55 3.56 -7.90 -2.69
N SER A 56 4.16 -8.89 -3.35
CA SER A 56 5.10 -9.88 -2.80
C SER A 56 6.25 -9.26 -1.98
N LEU A 57 6.55 -7.97 -2.16
CA LEU A 57 7.45 -7.23 -1.27
C LEU A 57 7.01 -7.30 0.20
N VAL A 58 5.70 -7.31 0.50
CA VAL A 58 5.14 -7.36 1.87
C VAL A 58 5.62 -8.63 2.58
N SER A 59 5.43 -9.80 1.96
CA SER A 59 5.91 -11.07 2.54
C SER A 59 7.44 -11.16 2.55
N GLY A 60 8.14 -10.49 1.64
CA GLY A 60 9.59 -10.30 1.72
C GLY A 60 10.02 -9.58 3.00
N LEU A 61 9.40 -8.43 3.27
CA LEU A 61 9.70 -7.54 4.41
C LEU A 61 9.26 -8.14 5.75
N GLN A 62 8.06 -8.71 5.82
CA GLN A 62 7.43 -9.17 7.05
C GLN A 62 7.61 -10.68 7.31
N GLY A 63 7.88 -11.46 6.26
CA GLY A 63 7.73 -12.91 6.27
C GLY A 63 6.35 -13.36 5.79
N GLN A 64 6.25 -14.63 5.38
CA GLN A 64 4.99 -15.24 4.93
C GLN A 64 4.14 -15.63 6.14
N PRO A 65 2.87 -15.18 6.23
CA PRO A 65 1.94 -15.68 7.24
C PRO A 65 1.71 -17.19 7.07
N PRO A 66 1.59 -17.97 8.16
CA PRO A 66 1.14 -19.35 8.07
C PRO A 66 -0.31 -19.41 7.59
N GLU A 67 -0.73 -20.52 6.98
CA GLU A 67 -2.10 -20.69 6.45
C GLU A 67 -3.20 -20.50 7.50
N THR A 68 -2.88 -20.72 8.78
CA THR A 68 -3.81 -20.53 9.91
C THR A 68 -3.90 -19.08 10.39
N HIS A 69 -3.11 -18.16 9.85
CA HIS A 69 -3.12 -16.75 10.24
C HIS A 69 -4.42 -16.09 9.75
N PRO A 70 -5.17 -15.38 10.62
CA PRO A 70 -6.43 -14.77 10.22
C PRO A 70 -6.18 -13.63 9.21
N ARG A 71 -6.91 -13.69 8.09
CA ARG A 71 -6.91 -12.63 7.07
C ARG A 71 -7.21 -11.27 7.72
N GLY A 72 -6.49 -10.23 7.29
CA GLY A 72 -6.71 -8.87 7.77
C GLY A 72 -5.91 -8.46 9.01
N TYR A 73 -5.35 -9.43 9.75
CA TYR A 73 -4.52 -9.15 10.93
C TYR A 73 -3.05 -8.96 10.55
N PRO A 74 -2.32 -8.08 11.27
CA PRO A 74 -0.92 -7.81 10.99
C PRO A 74 -0.06 -9.06 11.23
N PHE A 75 0.98 -9.25 10.42
CA PHE A 75 1.93 -10.35 10.56
C PHE A 75 3.37 -9.87 10.41
N VAL A 76 4.25 -10.29 11.33
CA VAL A 76 5.72 -10.13 11.20
C VAL A 76 6.39 -11.37 11.82
N ALA A 77 7.10 -12.16 11.01
CA ALA A 77 7.58 -13.50 11.39
C ALA A 77 8.67 -13.51 12.48
N GLY A 78 9.28 -12.37 12.82
CA GLY A 78 10.22 -12.28 13.93
C GLY A 78 11.24 -11.16 13.84
N ARG A 79 12.31 -11.27 14.63
CA ARG A 79 13.30 -10.20 14.86
C ARG A 79 14.16 -9.82 13.65
N ASN A 80 14.16 -10.63 12.58
CA ASN A 80 14.89 -10.33 11.35
C ASN A 80 13.97 -9.71 10.28
N LYS A 81 12.69 -9.52 10.60
CA LYS A 81 11.65 -8.97 9.73
C LYS A 81 11.22 -7.58 10.18
N VAL A 82 10.77 -6.73 9.27
CA VAL A 82 10.33 -5.36 9.57
C VAL A 82 8.85 -5.19 9.25
N ILE A 83 8.20 -4.25 9.93
CA ILE A 83 6.83 -3.83 9.66
C ILE A 83 6.79 -3.14 8.29
N ALA A 84 5.94 -3.63 7.39
CA ALA A 84 5.71 -3.03 6.06
C ALA A 84 4.51 -2.08 6.11
N CYS A 85 4.46 -1.15 5.15
CA CYS A 85 3.40 -0.17 5.00
C CYS A 85 3.00 -0.04 3.54
N ALA A 86 1.80 -0.53 3.19
CA ALA A 86 1.27 -0.36 1.85
C ALA A 86 0.76 1.08 1.67
N LYS A 87 1.20 1.77 0.63
CA LYS A 87 0.91 3.20 0.44
C LYS A 87 0.67 3.61 -1.03
N HIS A 88 -0.07 4.68 -1.33
CA HIS A 88 -0.85 5.53 -0.40
C HIS A 88 -2.34 5.33 -0.66
N PHE A 89 -3.08 4.89 0.36
CA PHE A 89 -4.48 4.49 0.23
C PHE A 89 -5.36 5.74 0.06
N VAL A 90 -6.06 5.95 -1.05
CA VAL A 90 -6.03 5.16 -2.29
C VAL A 90 -6.18 6.05 -3.51
N GLY A 91 -5.63 5.62 -4.64
CA GLY A 91 -5.79 6.30 -5.92
C GLY A 91 -4.82 7.46 -6.16
N ASP A 92 -3.73 7.52 -5.39
CA ASP A 92 -2.61 8.46 -5.58
C ASP A 92 -2.06 8.47 -7.03
N GLY A 93 -1.93 7.30 -7.66
CA GLY A 93 -1.50 7.17 -9.05
C GLY A 93 -2.53 7.59 -10.12
N GLY A 94 -3.75 7.93 -9.72
CA GLY A 94 -4.88 8.27 -10.62
C GLY A 94 -5.22 9.76 -10.67
N THR A 95 -4.37 10.64 -10.13
CA THR A 95 -4.64 12.08 -10.05
C THR A 95 -4.77 12.71 -11.44
N GLU A 96 -5.72 13.63 -11.59
CA GLU A 96 -5.96 14.33 -12.85
C GLU A 96 -4.68 15.03 -13.33
N LYS A 97 -4.25 14.73 -14.56
CA LYS A 97 -3.02 15.24 -15.19
C LYS A 97 -1.72 14.90 -14.45
N GLY A 98 -1.75 13.88 -13.57
CA GLY A 98 -0.60 13.48 -12.76
C GLY A 98 -0.16 14.54 -11.75
N VAL A 99 -1.06 15.41 -11.30
CA VAL A 99 -0.71 16.42 -10.29
C VAL A 99 -0.51 15.72 -8.93
N ASN A 100 0.69 15.83 -8.36
CA ASN A 100 0.98 15.25 -7.05
C ASN A 100 -0.01 15.78 -5.99
N GLU A 101 -0.56 14.88 -5.17
CA GLU A 101 -1.57 15.20 -4.14
C GLU A 101 -2.87 15.83 -4.68
N GLY A 102 -3.07 15.75 -6.00
CA GLY A 102 -4.21 16.29 -6.71
C GLY A 102 -5.51 15.51 -6.46
N ASN A 103 -6.45 15.68 -7.39
CA ASN A 103 -7.76 15.02 -7.32
C ASN A 103 -7.82 13.86 -8.30
N THR A 104 -8.17 12.68 -7.79
CA THR A 104 -8.44 11.48 -8.57
C THR A 104 -9.94 11.44 -8.87
N ILE A 105 -10.31 11.51 -10.16
CA ILE A 105 -11.70 11.63 -10.62
C ILE A 105 -12.09 10.38 -11.36
N LEU A 106 -12.89 9.51 -10.72
CA LEU A 106 -13.28 8.22 -11.27
C LEU A 106 -14.45 7.61 -10.48
N SER A 107 -15.15 6.63 -11.07
CA SER A 107 -16.25 5.93 -10.40
C SER A 107 -15.72 5.05 -9.25
N TYR A 108 -16.60 4.66 -8.32
CA TYR A 108 -16.18 3.78 -7.24
C TYR A 108 -15.71 2.41 -7.76
N GLU A 109 -16.38 1.91 -8.80
CA GLU A 109 -16.03 0.64 -9.46
C GLU A 109 -14.62 0.69 -10.04
N ASP A 110 -14.26 1.77 -10.74
CA ASP A 110 -12.91 1.94 -11.26
C ASP A 110 -11.89 2.13 -10.13
N LEU A 111 -12.26 2.82 -9.04
CA LEU A 111 -11.38 2.97 -7.87
C LEU A 111 -11.04 1.60 -7.30
N GLU A 112 -12.06 0.76 -7.17
CA GLU A 112 -11.95 -0.57 -6.62
C GLU A 112 -11.13 -1.49 -7.53
N MET A 113 -11.49 -1.57 -8.81
CA MET A 113 -10.86 -2.46 -9.78
C MET A 113 -9.41 -2.08 -10.10
N ILE A 114 -9.07 -0.79 -10.09
CA ILE A 114 -7.75 -0.32 -10.50
C ILE A 114 -6.85 -0.06 -9.30
N HIS A 115 -7.32 0.71 -8.31
CA HIS A 115 -6.48 1.29 -7.27
C HIS A 115 -6.61 0.60 -5.91
N MET A 116 -7.72 -0.10 -5.61
CA MET A 116 -7.89 -0.81 -4.33
C MET A 116 -7.42 -2.25 -4.37
N VAL A 117 -7.54 -2.96 -5.50
CA VAL A 117 -7.22 -4.39 -5.55
C VAL A 117 -5.79 -4.75 -5.10
N PRO A 118 -4.73 -3.93 -5.32
CA PRO A 118 -3.40 -4.24 -4.75
C PRO A 118 -3.39 -4.25 -3.21
N TYR A 119 -4.25 -3.46 -2.56
CA TYR A 119 -4.37 -3.46 -1.10
C TYR A 119 -5.01 -4.74 -0.58
N VAL A 120 -5.92 -5.36 -1.34
CA VAL A 120 -6.48 -6.67 -0.98
C VAL A 120 -5.35 -7.70 -0.88
N ASP A 121 -4.46 -7.73 -1.87
CA ASP A 121 -3.32 -8.66 -1.87
C ASP A 121 -2.33 -8.35 -0.72
N CYS A 122 -2.11 -7.08 -0.38
CA CYS A 122 -1.29 -6.69 0.78
C CYS A 122 -1.94 -7.13 2.11
N ILE A 123 -3.25 -6.95 2.26
CA ILE A 123 -4.02 -7.35 3.45
C ILE A 123 -4.00 -8.88 3.62
N ASP A 124 -4.10 -9.63 2.53
CA ASP A 124 -4.04 -11.09 2.53
C ASP A 124 -2.65 -11.60 2.95
N GLN A 125 -1.60 -10.82 2.68
CA GLN A 125 -0.23 -11.07 3.14
C GLN A 125 0.03 -10.57 4.58
N GLY A 126 -0.98 -10.02 5.25
CA GLY A 126 -0.88 -9.53 6.63
C GLY A 126 -0.07 -8.25 6.76
N VAL A 127 -0.13 -7.33 5.78
CA VAL A 127 0.52 -6.01 5.87
C VAL A 127 0.17 -5.34 7.21
N SER A 128 1.18 -4.82 7.90
CA SER A 128 1.03 -4.35 9.27
C SER A 128 0.69 -2.86 9.38
N SER A 129 0.73 -2.11 8.28
CA SER A 129 0.33 -0.72 8.22
C SER A 129 -0.13 -0.33 6.82
N ILE A 130 -1.02 0.65 6.74
CA ILE A 130 -1.43 1.30 5.50
C ILE A 130 -1.37 2.80 5.72
N MET A 131 -0.70 3.50 4.80
CA MET A 131 -0.57 4.95 4.82
C MET A 131 -1.63 5.58 3.92
N ILE A 132 -2.33 6.60 4.42
CA ILE A 132 -3.39 7.28 3.66
C ILE A 132 -2.79 8.32 2.70
N SER A 133 -3.33 8.39 1.47
CA SER A 133 -2.89 9.34 0.46
C SER A 133 -3.28 10.78 0.77
N TYR A 134 -2.42 11.72 0.38
CA TYR A 134 -2.73 13.15 0.37
C TYR A 134 -3.74 13.57 -0.70
N SER A 135 -3.91 12.75 -1.73
CA SER A 135 -4.84 13.05 -2.81
C SER A 135 -6.29 13.17 -2.32
N SER A 136 -7.11 13.73 -3.19
CA SER A 136 -8.56 13.69 -3.06
C SER A 136 -9.13 12.61 -3.99
N TRP A 137 -10.27 12.04 -3.62
CA TRP A 137 -11.11 11.28 -4.55
C TRP A 137 -12.42 12.03 -4.75
N ASN A 138 -12.75 12.32 -6.02
CA ASN A 138 -13.95 13.08 -6.41
C ASN A 138 -14.16 14.36 -5.58
N GLY A 139 -13.07 15.08 -5.27
CA GLY A 139 -13.09 16.35 -4.55
C GLY A 139 -12.99 16.25 -3.03
N VAL A 140 -13.00 15.05 -2.44
CA VAL A 140 -12.92 14.84 -0.99
C VAL A 140 -11.52 14.34 -0.59
N LYS A 141 -10.87 15.01 0.37
CA LYS A 141 -9.54 14.60 0.87
C LYS A 141 -9.58 13.25 1.57
N LEU A 142 -8.64 12.37 1.24
CA LEU A 142 -8.62 10.99 1.72
C LEU A 142 -8.31 10.87 3.21
N HIS A 143 -7.45 11.74 3.76
CA HIS A 143 -7.11 11.80 5.20
C HIS A 143 -8.32 11.93 6.15
N GLY A 144 -9.44 12.48 5.66
CA GLY A 144 -10.68 12.61 6.41
C GLY A 144 -11.83 11.78 5.83
N HIS A 145 -11.57 10.88 4.89
CA HIS A 145 -12.62 10.21 4.12
C HIS A 145 -13.17 8.99 4.88
N HIS A 146 -14.05 9.24 5.85
CA HIS A 146 -14.58 8.22 6.77
C HIS A 146 -15.13 6.97 6.06
N TYR A 147 -15.86 7.14 4.96
CA TYR A 147 -16.38 6.02 4.17
C TYR A 147 -15.28 5.09 3.62
N LEU A 148 -14.22 5.66 3.01
CA LEU A 148 -13.13 4.85 2.45
C LEU A 148 -12.26 4.23 3.54
N ILE A 149 -12.05 4.93 4.65
CA ILE A 149 -11.17 4.46 5.73
C ILE A 149 -11.88 3.43 6.62
N ASN A 150 -13.09 3.71 7.08
CA ASN A 150 -13.77 2.82 8.02
C ASN A 150 -14.60 1.78 7.26
N ASP A 151 -15.54 2.22 6.42
CA ASP A 151 -16.50 1.31 5.80
C ASP A 151 -15.84 0.44 4.71
N ILE A 152 -14.92 1.01 3.94
CA ILE A 152 -14.21 0.25 2.90
C ILE A 152 -12.98 -0.46 3.46
N LEU A 153 -11.97 0.27 3.96
CA LEU A 153 -10.71 -0.36 4.33
C LEU A 153 -10.83 -1.31 5.54
N LYS A 154 -11.47 -0.87 6.63
CA LYS A 154 -11.57 -1.70 7.86
C LYS A 154 -12.68 -2.74 7.80
N GLU A 155 -13.85 -2.37 7.27
CA GLU A 155 -15.00 -3.28 7.22
C GLU A 155 -15.00 -4.14 5.94
N LYS A 156 -15.12 -3.54 4.75
CA LYS A 156 -15.24 -4.30 3.49
C LYS A 156 -13.97 -5.09 3.15
N LEU A 157 -12.80 -4.46 3.16
CA LEU A 157 -11.52 -5.12 2.85
C LEU A 157 -11.01 -5.95 4.02
N GLY A 158 -11.46 -5.63 5.24
CA GLY A 158 -11.19 -6.39 6.45
C GLY A 158 -9.85 -6.09 7.10
N PHE A 159 -9.28 -4.89 6.91
CA PHE A 159 -8.04 -4.51 7.58
C PHE A 159 -8.25 -4.34 9.09
N LYS A 160 -7.62 -5.20 9.92
CA LYS A 160 -7.83 -5.29 11.38
C LYS A 160 -6.69 -4.68 12.20
N VAL A 161 -5.98 -3.73 11.64
CA VAL A 161 -4.94 -2.96 12.34
C VAL A 161 -5.53 -1.64 12.81
N ASP A 162 -5.30 -1.30 14.07
CA ASP A 162 -5.77 -0.03 14.66
C ASP A 162 -4.92 1.17 14.22
N PHE A 163 -3.69 0.92 13.80
CA PHE A 163 -2.72 1.95 13.38
C PHE A 163 -2.80 2.21 11.88
N LEU A 164 -3.31 3.40 11.52
CA LEU A 164 -3.20 3.99 10.19
C LEU A 164 -2.14 5.08 10.23
N GLU A 165 -1.22 5.07 9.27
CA GLU A 165 -0.22 6.12 9.14
C GLU A 165 -0.79 7.24 8.26
N ILE A 166 -0.61 8.48 8.72
CA ILE A 166 -0.86 9.67 7.91
C ILE A 166 0.45 9.98 7.20
N ASP A 167 0.38 10.23 5.89
CA ASP A 167 1.57 10.63 5.12
C ASP A 167 2.20 11.89 5.75
N PHE A 168 3.51 12.08 5.61
CA PHE A 168 4.25 13.10 6.36
C PHE A 168 3.85 14.51 5.94
N PHE A 169 3.54 15.41 6.88
CA PHE A 169 3.27 16.84 6.60
C PHE A 169 4.43 17.43 5.79
N ASP A 170 4.25 17.66 4.49
CA ASP A 170 5.04 18.64 3.77
C ASP A 170 4.45 20.01 4.12
N SER A 171 5.10 20.68 5.09
CA SER A 171 4.85 22.07 5.48
C SER A 171 5.43 23.06 4.48
#